data_AF-A0A645JJA0-F1
#
_entry.id   AF-A0A645JJA0-F1
#
_cell.length_a   1.000
_cell.length_b   1.000
_cell.length_c   1.000
_cell.angle_alpha   90.00
_cell.angle_beta   90.00
_cell.angle_gamma   90.00
#
_symmetry.space_group_name_H-M   'P 1'
#
loop_
_entity.id
_entity.type
_entity.pdbx_description
1 polymer ?
#
loop_
_entity_poly.entity_id
_entity_poly.type
_entity_poly.pdbx_seq_one_letter_code
_entity_poly.pdbx_strand_id
1 'polypeptide(L)' 'MIRPITLFPFPYETFEKLDMGKKVKGVLDCELSIPAQMIEDVKLALGRKANIKTCLRSGGEILSRAEIIEAAKAMCENK' A
#
# COMPACT_ATOMS: atom_id res chain seq x y z
N MET A 1 -3.14 -6.49 7.28
CA MET A 1 -3.37 -5.07 6.98
C MET A 1 -2.48 -4.26 7.90
N ILE A 2 -1.65 -3.36 7.35
CA ILE A 2 -0.88 -2.39 8.14
C ILE A 2 -1.68 -1.08 8.12
N ARG A 3 -1.99 -0.54 9.30
CA ARG A 3 -2.64 0.75 9.46
C ARG A 3 -1.76 1.62 10.36
N PRO A 4 -0.91 2.49 9.79
CA PRO A 4 -0.09 3.39 10.60
C PRO A 4 -0.98 4.22 11.54
N ILE A 5 -0.63 4.22 12.82
CA ILE A 5 -1.24 5.11 13.82
C ILE A 5 -0.44 6.41 13.91
N THR A 6 0.89 6.28 13.86
CA THR A 6 1.85 7.37 13.86
C THR A 6 2.43 7.52 12.45
N LEU A 7 2.33 8.73 11.88
CA LEU A 7 2.93 9.07 10.58
C LEU A 7 4.36 9.58 10.71
N PHE A 8 4.65 10.30 11.80
CA PHE A 8 5.99 10.80 12.08
C PHE A 8 6.37 10.52 13.55
N PRO A 9 7.46 9.76 13.79
CA PRO A 9 8.26 9.04 12.79
C PRO A 9 7.45 7.93 12.09
N PHE A 10 7.72 7.69 10.80
CA PHE A 10 7.04 6.66 10.02
C PHE A 10 7.48 5.25 10.46
N PRO A 11 6.58 4.24 10.51
CA PRO A 11 6.89 2.94 11.12
C PRO A 11 7.65 1.99 10.17
N TYR A 12 8.83 2.39 9.69
CA TYR A 12 9.64 1.65 8.71
C TYR A 12 9.90 0.18 9.11
N GLU A 13 10.23 -0.08 10.38
CA GLU A 13 10.51 -1.44 10.89
C GLU A 13 9.35 -2.43 10.68
N THR A 14 8.11 -1.93 10.61
CA THR A 14 6.94 -2.78 10.38
C THR A 14 6.90 -3.31 8.95
N PHE A 15 7.31 -2.47 7.99
CA PHE A 15 7.36 -2.83 6.57
C PHE A 15 8.58 -3.70 6.24
N GLU A 16 9.73 -3.45 6.86
CA GLU A 16 10.96 -4.24 6.67
C GLU A 16 10.80 -5.72 7.07
N LYS A 17 9.90 -6.01 8.01
CA LYS A 17 9.60 -7.38 8.47
C LYS A 17 8.77 -8.20 7.45
N LEU A 18 8.32 -7.58 6.36
CA LEU A 18 7.53 -8.26 5.33
C LEU A 18 8.41 -9.13 4.43
N ASP A 19 8.08 -10.42 4.33
CA ASP A 19 8.76 -11.38 3.45
C ASP A 19 8.27 -11.23 1.99
N MET A 20 8.78 -10.17 1.34
CA MET A 20 8.48 -9.80 -0.03
C MET A 20 8.94 -10.88 -1.02
N GLY A 21 8.09 -11.23 -1.98
CA GLY A 21 8.38 -12.23 -3.02
C GLY A 21 8.12 -13.69 -2.62
N LYS A 22 8.07 -14.02 -1.32
CA LYS A 22 7.68 -15.36 -0.84
C LYS A 22 6.26 -15.39 -0.28
N LYS A 23 5.97 -14.55 0.71
CA LYS A 23 4.65 -14.47 1.37
C LYS A 23 3.83 -13.28 0.90
N VAL A 24 4.51 -12.17 0.61
CA VAL A 24 3.88 -10.91 0.19
C VAL A 24 4.20 -10.65 -1.28
N LYS A 25 3.18 -10.71 -2.14
CA LYS A 25 3.32 -10.45 -3.59
C LYS A 25 3.45 -8.97 -3.93
N GLY A 26 2.99 -8.10 -3.03
CA GLY A 26 3.00 -6.66 -3.19
C GLY A 26 2.19 -5.97 -2.10
N VAL A 27 2.17 -4.64 -2.14
CA VAL A 27 1.40 -3.79 -1.22
C VAL A 27 0.38 -2.97 -2.00
N LEU A 28 -0.87 -3.00 -1.52
CA LEU A 28 -1.91 -2.10 -1.99
C LEU A 28 -2.01 -0.94 -1.01
N ASP A 29 -1.61 0.23 -1.46
CA ASP A 29 -1.65 1.49 -0.72
C ASP A 29 -3.01 2.16 -0.92
N CYS A 30 -3.78 2.26 0.16
CA CYS A 30 -5.15 2.78 0.13
C CYS A 30 -5.20 4.10 0.90
N GLU A 31 -5.45 5.20 0.20
CA GLU A 31 -5.45 6.53 0.81
C GLU A 31 -6.70 7.35 0.45
N LEU A 32 -7.04 8.29 1.35
CA LEU A 32 -8.03 9.34 1.11
C LEU A 32 -7.35 10.66 0.66
N SER A 33 -6.25 10.52 -0.07
CA SER A 33 -5.48 11.61 -0.66
C SER A 33 -5.12 11.33 -2.12
N ILE A 34 -5.19 12.37 -2.94
CA ILE A 34 -4.64 12.39 -4.30
C ILE A 34 -3.75 13.64 -4.39
N PRO A 35 -2.43 13.51 -4.68
CA PRO A 35 -1.69 12.27 -4.87
C PRO A 35 -1.50 11.47 -3.57
N ALA A 36 -1.04 10.22 -3.69
CA ALA A 36 -0.68 9.41 -2.54
C ALA A 36 0.44 10.08 -1.74
N GLN A 37 0.23 10.28 -0.43
CA GLN A 37 1.13 11.02 0.45
C GLN A 37 2.20 10.12 1.07
N MET A 38 1.89 8.85 1.34
CA MET A 38 2.81 7.93 2.04
C MET A 38 3.54 6.99 1.09
N ILE A 39 3.24 7.03 -0.21
CA ILE A 39 3.79 6.07 -1.18
C ILE A 39 5.32 6.05 -1.20
N GLU A 40 5.98 7.20 -1.02
CA GLU A 40 7.44 7.28 -1.03
C GLU A 40 8.05 6.68 0.24
N ASP A 41 7.42 6.86 1.41
CA ASP A 41 7.82 6.19 2.65
C ASP A 41 7.67 4.68 2.54
N VAL A 42 6.55 4.20 1.98
CA VAL A 42 6.31 2.77 1.76
C VAL A 42 7.31 2.18 0.76
N LYS A 43 7.61 2.88 -0.34
CA LYS A 43 8.65 2.47 -1.31
C LYS A 43 10.03 2.41 -0.66
N LEU A 44 10.35 3.38 0.19
CA LEU A 44 11.61 3.40 0.92
C LEU A 44 11.70 2.22 1.88
N ALA A 45 10.64 1.96 2.65
CA ALA A 45 10.58 0.89 3.64
C ALA A 45 10.65 -0.52 3.03
N LEU A 46 10.09 -0.72 1.83
CA LEU A 46 10.05 -2.02 1.14
C LEU A 46 11.19 -2.23 0.15
N GLY A 47 12.00 -1.19 -0.09
CA GLY A 47 12.96 -1.14 -1.18
C GLY A 47 12.31 -0.82 -2.53
N ARG A 48 13.02 -0.04 -3.35
CA ARG A 48 12.54 0.59 -4.61
C ARG A 48 11.93 -0.35 -5.66
N LYS A 49 12.05 -1.67 -5.52
CA LYS A 49 11.54 -2.68 -6.48
C LYS A 49 10.23 -3.32 -6.03
N ALA A 50 9.67 -2.94 -4.88
CA ALA A 50 8.42 -3.51 -4.39
C ALA A 50 7.24 -3.19 -5.33
N ASN A 51 6.44 -4.20 -5.65
CA ASN A 51 5.19 -4.03 -6.40
C ASN A 51 4.17 -3.34 -5.50
N ILE A 52 3.99 -2.03 -5.71
CA ILE A 52 3.05 -1.20 -4.98
C ILE A 52 1.99 -0.70 -5.96
N LYS A 53 0.72 -0.91 -5.62
CA LYS A 53 -0.44 -0.34 -6.32
C LYS A 53 -1.17 0.62 -5.40
N THR A 54 -1.87 1.59 -5.96
CA THR A 54 -2.59 2.60 -5.19
C THR A 54 -4.09 2.53 -5.46
N CYS A 55 -4.90 2.63 -4.42
CA CYS A 55 -6.33 2.93 -4.47
C CYS A 55 -6.56 4.26 -3.74
N LEU A 56 -6.85 5.31 -4.49
CA LEU A 56 -6.90 6.68 -3.95
C LEU A 56 -8.30 7.28 -4.12
N ARG A 57 -8.74 8.02 -3.12
CA ARG A 57 -9.92 8.89 -3.19
C ARG A 57 -9.60 10.24 -2.57
N SER A 58 -10.37 11.27 -2.90
CA SER A 58 -10.22 12.61 -2.32
C SER A 58 -11.58 13.31 -2.29
N GLY A 59 -11.66 14.47 -1.64
CA GLY A 59 -12.87 15.30 -1.67
C GLY A 59 -14.03 14.74 -0.84
N GLY A 60 -13.75 13.94 0.19
CA GLY A 60 -14.77 13.34 1.05
C GLY A 60 -15.35 12.02 0.52
N GLU A 61 -14.88 11.55 -0.63
CA GLU A 61 -15.28 10.26 -1.21
C GLU A 61 -14.71 9.08 -0.41
N ILE A 62 -15.54 8.08 -0.17
CA ILE A 62 -15.15 6.85 0.51
C ILE A 62 -14.45 5.91 -0.48
N LEU A 63 -13.42 5.20 -0.01
CA LEU A 63 -12.77 4.13 -0.78
C LEU A 63 -13.77 3.05 -1.20
N SER A 64 -13.84 2.77 -2.50
CA SER A 64 -14.70 1.72 -3.03
C SER A 64 -14.18 0.34 -2.65
N ARG A 65 -15.01 -0.43 -1.93
CA ARG A 65 -14.72 -1.84 -1.60
C ARG A 65 -14.50 -2.68 -2.86
N ALA A 66 -15.27 -2.43 -3.91
CA ALA A 66 -15.17 -3.18 -5.17
C ALA A 66 -13.80 -2.96 -5.82
N GLU A 67 -13.36 -1.70 -5.90
CA GLU A 67 -12.06 -1.34 -6.49
C GLU A 67 -10.90 -1.92 -5.69
N ILE A 68 -10.95 -1.88 -4.36
CA ILE A 68 -9.93 -2.49 -3.50
C ILE A 68 -9.84 -4.01 -3.75
N ILE A 69 -11.00 -4.70 -3.81
CA ILE A 69 -11.04 -6.15 -4.04
C ILE A 69 -10.49 -6.48 -5.42
N GLU A 70 -10.88 -5.73 -6.44
CA GLU A 70 -10.41 -5.93 -7.82
C GLU A 70 -8.90 -5.71 -7.93
N ALA A 71 -8.38 -4.60 -7.39
CA ALA A 71 -6.96 -4.30 -7.37
C ALA A 71 -6.16 -5.40 -6.63
N ALA A 72 -6.65 -5.86 -5.47
CA ALA A 72 -6.01 -6.93 -4.72
C ALA A 72 -5.98 -8.27 -5.48
N LYS A 73 -7.09 -8.62 -6.17
CA LYS A 73 -7.15 -9.83 -7.01
C LYS A 73 -6.18 -9.74 -8.18
N ALA A 74 -6.16 -8.63 -8.90
CA ALA A 74 -5.25 -8.41 -10.01
C ALA A 74 -3.77 -8.53 -9.58
N MET A 75 -3.42 -8.07 -8.37
CA MET A 75 -2.08 -8.26 -7.81
C MET A 75 -1.75 -9.73 -7.49
N CYS A 76 -2.75 -10.57 -7.21
CA CYS A 76 -2.55 -11.97 -6.88
C CYS A 76 -2.46 -12.88 -8.12
N GLU A 77 -3.11 -12.50 -9.21
CA GLU A 77 -3.23 -13.28 -10.45
C GLU A 77 -2.04 -13.11 -11.40
N ASN A 78 -1.37 -11.95 -11.38
CA ASN A 78 -0.14 -11.74 -12.14
C ASN A 78 1.00 -12.59 -11.55
N LYS A 79 1.44 -13.61 -12.30
CA LYS A 79 2.63 -14.43 -12.02
C LYS A 79 3.88 -13.78 -12.59
#